data_AF-A0AAD6PM95-F1
#
_entry.id   AF-A0AAD6PM95-F1
#
_cell.length_a   1.000
_cell.length_b   1.000
_cell.length_c   1.000
_cell.angle_alpha   90.00
_cell.angle_beta   90.00
_cell.angle_gamma   90.00
#
_symmetry.space_group_name_H-M   'P 1'
#
loop_
_entity.id
_entity.type
_entity.pdbx_description
1 polymer ?
#
loop_
_entity_poly.entity_id
_entity_poly.type
_entity_poly.pdbx_seq_one_letter_code
_entity_poly.pdbx_strand_id
1 'polypeptide(L)'
;MAMAIRSLLIFLCIQSIAVPTFSLYEDQAGLMDWHQKYIGKVKHAVFQTQKTGRKRVLVSTEENVIASLDLRHGEIFWRHVLGTDDAIDGIDIAMGKYLITLSSEGSILRAWNLPDGQMWWESFLQGPSNSKSFLFVPTSLKVDKDNTILVFGKGSLHAVSSIHGDIVWKVDFPDESFEVQEVIQHHDSNVIYVVGFVGSSQFDVYQINAKNGELLKHDSAAFDGGFSGEVSLVSKSQTCGAGCCKVNFVNNKFPERRNQLSENIHIRSS
;
A
#
# COMPACT_ATOMS: atom_id res chain seq x y z
N MET A 1 -30.17 -50.49 27.07
CA MET A 1 -29.56 -49.78 25.92
C MET A 1 -30.55 -49.52 24.78
N ALA A 2 -31.26 -50.51 24.24
CA ALA A 2 -32.20 -50.30 23.12
C ALA A 2 -33.35 -49.30 23.38
N MET A 3 -33.90 -49.26 24.60
CA MET A 3 -34.96 -48.30 24.99
C MET A 3 -34.45 -46.85 25.03
N ALA A 4 -33.23 -46.62 25.53
CA ALA A 4 -32.62 -45.28 25.59
C ALA A 4 -32.30 -44.74 24.19
N ILE A 5 -31.87 -45.62 23.26
CA ILE A 5 -31.61 -45.26 21.86
C ILE A 5 -32.93 -44.86 21.16
N ARG A 6 -34.02 -45.58 21.39
CA ARG A 6 -35.35 -45.23 20.84
C ARG A 6 -35.84 -43.87 21.37
N SER A 7 -35.69 -43.61 22.66
CA SER A 7 -36.05 -42.31 23.25
C SER A 7 -35.20 -41.17 22.70
N LEU A 8 -33.89 -41.38 22.50
CA LEU A 8 -32.99 -40.39 21.89
C LEU A 8 -33.38 -40.08 20.43
N LEU A 9 -33.73 -41.10 19.64
CA LEU A 9 -34.17 -40.91 18.24
C LEU A 9 -35.49 -40.16 18.15
N ILE A 10 -36.45 -40.44 19.04
CA ILE A 10 -37.71 -39.70 19.10
C ILE A 10 -37.45 -38.24 19.47
N PHE A 11 -36.57 -37.98 20.44
CA PHE A 11 -36.18 -36.63 20.81
C PHE A 11 -35.52 -35.87 19.65
N LEU A 12 -34.62 -36.51 18.90
CA LEU A 12 -34.00 -35.95 17.69
C LEU A 12 -35.00 -35.65 16.58
N CYS A 13 -35.99 -36.53 16.36
CA CYS A 13 -37.07 -36.28 15.40
C CYS A 13 -37.95 -35.10 15.81
N ILE A 14 -38.29 -34.98 17.09
CA ILE A 14 -39.08 -33.84 17.59
C ILE A 14 -38.28 -32.54 17.43
N GLN A 15 -36.98 -32.56 17.73
CA GLN A 15 -36.07 -31.43 17.51
C GLN A 15 -36.03 -31.02 16.03
N SER A 16 -35.93 -31.96 15.08
CA SER A 16 -35.84 -31.61 13.65
C SER A 16 -37.13 -30.99 13.09
N ILE A 17 -38.30 -31.38 13.63
CA ILE A 17 -39.61 -30.84 13.21
C ILE A 17 -39.88 -29.46 13.85
N ALA A 18 -39.32 -29.18 15.02
CA ALA A 18 -39.50 -27.90 15.73
C ALA A 18 -38.60 -26.77 15.20
N VAL A 19 -37.47 -27.05 14.57
CA VAL A 19 -36.57 -26.02 14.01
C VAL A 19 -37.23 -25.17 12.91
N PRO A 20 -37.95 -25.72 11.91
CA PRO A 20 -38.54 -24.90 10.84
C PRO A 20 -39.66 -23.97 11.31
N THR A 21 -40.28 -24.18 12.48
CA THR A 21 -41.32 -23.27 13.00
C THR A 21 -40.77 -21.90 13.41
N PHE A 22 -39.44 -21.77 13.55
CA PHE A 22 -38.75 -20.52 13.79
C PHE A 22 -38.13 -19.90 12.51
N SER A 23 -38.31 -20.54 11.36
CA SER A 23 -37.82 -20.01 10.10
C SER A 23 -38.76 -18.93 9.55
N LEU A 24 -38.18 -17.95 8.87
CA LEU A 24 -38.94 -16.94 8.14
C LEU A 24 -39.58 -17.59 6.91
N TYR A 25 -40.84 -17.24 6.63
CA TYR A 25 -41.47 -17.65 5.38
C TYR A 25 -40.79 -16.95 4.18
N GLU A 26 -40.75 -17.62 3.03
CA GLU A 26 -40.13 -17.09 1.79
C GLU A 26 -40.75 -15.76 1.36
N ASP A 27 -42.07 -15.62 1.51
CA ASP A 27 -42.82 -14.41 1.18
C ASP A 27 -42.54 -13.24 2.14
N GLN A 28 -41.96 -13.52 3.30
CA GLN A 28 -41.58 -12.50 4.29
C GLN A 28 -40.15 -11.99 4.10
N ALA A 29 -39.30 -12.73 3.37
CA ALA A 29 -37.90 -12.37 3.17
C ALA A 29 -37.77 -11.05 2.38
N GLY A 30 -37.12 -10.05 2.99
CA GLY A 30 -36.88 -8.74 2.35
C GLY A 30 -38.08 -7.79 2.34
N LEU A 31 -39.23 -8.15 2.92
CA LEU A 31 -40.35 -7.22 3.13
C LEU A 31 -40.10 -6.29 4.32
N MET A 32 -39.60 -6.83 5.43
CA MET A 32 -39.34 -6.08 6.67
C MET A 32 -37.84 -5.94 6.99
N ASP A 33 -37.00 -6.70 6.29
CA ASP A 33 -35.56 -6.72 6.52
C ASP A 33 -34.84 -5.74 5.58
N TRP A 34 -33.96 -4.94 6.14
CA TRP A 34 -33.05 -4.09 5.40
C TRP A 34 -31.61 -4.41 5.81
N HIS A 35 -30.69 -4.34 4.86
CA HIS A 35 -29.27 -4.57 5.11
C HIS A 35 -28.46 -3.48 4.42
N GLN A 36 -27.82 -2.65 5.24
CA GLN A 36 -26.93 -1.61 4.77
C GLN A 36 -25.48 -2.01 5.01
N LYS A 37 -24.68 -1.92 3.96
CA LYS A 37 -23.28 -2.29 3.95
C LYS A 37 -22.43 -1.04 4.12
N TYR A 38 -21.56 -1.04 5.12
CA TYR A 38 -20.58 0.03 5.36
C TYR A 38 -19.15 -0.49 5.22
N ILE A 39 -18.20 0.44 5.10
CA ILE A 39 -16.77 0.17 4.93
C ILE A 39 -15.89 0.66 6.09
N GLY A 40 -16.43 1.53 6.96
CA GLY A 40 -15.67 2.17 8.05
C GLY A 40 -14.98 3.47 7.62
N LYS A 41 -14.04 3.95 8.44
CA LYS A 41 -13.30 5.19 8.22
C LYS A 41 -12.18 4.99 7.20
N VAL A 42 -12.21 5.77 6.12
CA VAL A 42 -11.24 5.67 5.02
C VAL A 42 -9.86 6.15 5.47
N LYS A 43 -8.83 5.33 5.23
CA LYS A 43 -7.40 5.64 5.46
C LYS A 43 -6.71 6.09 4.17
N HIS A 44 -6.92 5.35 3.08
CA HIS A 44 -6.39 5.69 1.75
C HIS A 44 -7.48 5.60 0.69
N ALA A 45 -7.37 6.44 -0.34
CA ALA A 45 -8.28 6.44 -1.48
C ALA A 45 -7.50 6.65 -2.78
N VAL A 46 -7.75 5.78 -3.77
CA VAL A 46 -7.12 5.83 -5.09
C VAL A 46 -8.19 5.89 -6.15
N PHE A 47 -8.14 6.95 -6.96
CA PHE A 47 -9.15 7.23 -7.98
C PHE A 47 -8.75 6.61 -9.31
N GLN A 48 -9.58 5.71 -9.82
CA GLN A 48 -9.38 5.18 -11.16
C GLN A 48 -10.21 6.00 -12.16
N THR A 49 -9.52 6.87 -12.89
CA THR A 49 -10.11 7.70 -13.95
C THR A 49 -9.65 7.24 -15.33
N GLN A 50 -10.04 6.02 -15.71
CA GLN A 50 -9.83 5.60 -17.10
C GLN A 50 -10.72 6.42 -18.04
N LYS A 51 -10.17 6.86 -19.19
CA LYS A 51 -10.91 7.61 -20.23
C LYS A 51 -12.13 6.83 -20.75
N THR A 52 -12.05 5.51 -20.74
CA THR A 52 -13.10 4.57 -21.16
C THR A 52 -13.28 3.50 -20.08
N GLY A 53 -14.29 3.63 -19.22
CA GLY A 53 -14.55 2.63 -18.18
C GLY A 53 -15.50 3.10 -17.07
N ARG A 54 -15.78 2.20 -16.13
CA ARG A 54 -16.50 2.55 -14.88
C ARG A 54 -15.61 3.46 -14.05
N LYS A 55 -16.14 4.63 -13.69
CA LYS A 55 -15.48 5.53 -12.74
C LYS A 55 -15.62 4.91 -11.35
N ARG A 56 -14.50 4.53 -10.76
CA ARG A 56 -14.47 3.92 -9.42
C ARG A 56 -13.42 4.57 -8.54
N VAL A 57 -13.66 4.51 -7.24
CA VAL A 57 -12.67 4.83 -6.22
C VAL A 57 -12.41 3.58 -5.40
N LEU A 58 -11.13 3.28 -5.21
CA LEU A 58 -10.68 2.17 -4.39
C LEU A 58 -10.29 2.75 -3.05
N VAL A 59 -10.76 2.13 -1.97
CA VAL A 59 -10.56 2.63 -0.61
C VAL A 59 -10.04 1.53 0.27
N SER A 60 -9.14 1.89 1.17
CA SER A 60 -8.79 1.10 2.35
C SER A 60 -9.23 1.84 3.61
N THR A 61 -9.65 1.09 4.63
CA THR A 61 -10.18 1.66 5.86
C THR A 61 -9.41 1.22 7.10
N GLU A 62 -9.63 1.90 8.22
CA GLU A 62 -9.06 1.55 9.53
C GLU A 62 -9.58 0.21 10.07
N GLU A 63 -10.70 -0.28 9.54
CA GLU A 63 -11.31 -1.59 9.87
C GLU A 63 -10.77 -2.72 8.98
N ASN A 64 -9.60 -2.53 8.36
CA ASN A 64 -8.96 -3.45 7.42
C ASN A 64 -9.87 -3.88 6.26
N VAL A 65 -10.76 -2.97 5.81
CA VAL A 65 -11.62 -3.20 4.65
C VAL A 65 -11.01 -2.61 3.41
N ILE A 66 -10.97 -3.39 2.33
CA ILE A 66 -10.69 -2.93 0.98
C ILE A 66 -12.00 -2.94 0.21
N ALA A 67 -12.33 -1.83 -0.46
CA ALA A 67 -13.54 -1.77 -1.26
C ALA A 67 -13.32 -1.00 -2.56
N SER A 68 -14.08 -1.38 -3.59
CA SER A 68 -14.27 -0.58 -4.80
C SER A 68 -15.66 0.03 -4.76
N LEU A 69 -15.72 1.35 -4.90
CA LEU A 69 -16.97 2.12 -4.89
C LEU A 69 -17.25 2.74 -6.26
N ASP A 70 -18.52 2.85 -6.63
CA ASP A 70 -18.96 3.65 -7.78
C ASP A 70 -18.85 5.14 -7.45
N LEU A 71 -18.13 5.89 -8.29
CA LEU A 71 -18.02 7.34 -8.15
C LEU A 71 -19.32 8.09 -8.48
N ARG A 72 -20.29 7.44 -9.12
CA ARG A 72 -21.57 8.07 -9.48
C ARG A 72 -22.61 7.96 -8.37
N HIS A 73 -22.82 6.75 -7.86
CA HIS A 73 -23.90 6.46 -6.91
C HIS A 73 -23.42 6.09 -5.51
N GLY A 74 -22.11 5.89 -5.31
CA GLY A 74 -21.54 5.44 -4.03
C GLY A 74 -21.80 3.97 -3.71
N GLU A 75 -22.31 3.19 -4.68
CA GLU A 75 -22.52 1.75 -4.50
C GLU A 75 -21.20 1.01 -4.34
N ILE A 76 -21.23 -0.07 -3.56
CA ILE A 76 -20.07 -0.95 -3.36
C ILE A 76 -20.08 -2.00 -4.47
N PHE A 77 -19.09 -1.98 -5.36
CA PHE A 77 -18.92 -3.02 -6.38
C PHE A 77 -18.47 -4.34 -5.74
N TRP A 78 -17.48 -4.26 -4.86
CA TRP A 78 -16.98 -5.38 -4.08
C TRP A 78 -16.30 -4.85 -2.81
N ARG A 79 -16.24 -5.70 -1.79
CA ARG A 79 -15.55 -5.42 -0.52
C ARG A 79 -14.88 -6.69 0.00
N HIS A 80 -13.73 -6.53 0.61
CA HIS A 80 -13.02 -7.57 1.34
C HIS A 80 -12.67 -7.03 2.72
N VAL A 81 -13.00 -7.81 3.76
CA VAL A 81 -12.62 -7.51 5.13
C VAL A 81 -11.44 -8.43 5.44
N LEU A 82 -10.27 -7.85 5.68
CA LEU A 82 -9.06 -8.60 6.04
C LEU A 82 -9.06 -8.93 7.53
N GLY A 83 -8.10 -9.75 7.96
CA GLY A 83 -7.92 -10.10 9.37
C GLY A 83 -7.57 -8.90 10.23
N THR A 84 -7.76 -9.00 11.54
CA THR A 84 -7.39 -7.94 12.49
C THR A 84 -5.89 -7.65 12.51
N ASP A 85 -5.08 -8.68 12.28
CA ASP A 85 -3.61 -8.59 12.26
C ASP A 85 -3.07 -8.09 10.90
N ASP A 86 -3.95 -7.83 9.95
CA ASP A 86 -3.64 -7.52 8.56
C ASP A 86 -3.92 -6.06 8.23
N ALA A 87 -3.33 -5.18 9.05
CA ALA A 87 -3.48 -3.74 8.93
C ALA A 87 -2.96 -3.25 7.57
N ILE A 88 -3.77 -2.49 6.85
CA ILE A 88 -3.41 -1.99 5.51
C ILE A 88 -2.55 -0.74 5.65
N ASP A 89 -1.34 -0.79 5.10
CA ASP A 89 -0.35 0.30 5.17
C ASP A 89 -0.44 1.25 3.98
N GLY A 90 -0.77 0.70 2.81
CA GLY A 90 -0.82 1.47 1.57
C GLY A 90 -1.54 0.73 0.46
N ILE A 91 -2.11 1.48 -0.47
CA ILE A 91 -2.79 0.95 -1.65
C ILE A 91 -2.43 1.78 -2.88
N ASP A 92 -2.35 1.15 -4.04
CA ASP A 92 -2.15 1.84 -5.32
C ASP A 92 -2.61 0.97 -6.51
N ILE A 93 -2.72 1.54 -7.71
CA ILE A 93 -3.15 0.83 -8.92
C ILE A 93 -1.93 0.48 -9.79
N ALA A 94 -1.73 -0.82 -10.04
CA ALA A 94 -0.75 -1.30 -11.01
C ALA A 94 -1.40 -1.63 -12.36
N MET A 95 -0.69 -1.28 -13.45
CA MET A 95 -1.06 -1.60 -14.84
C MET A 95 -2.47 -1.12 -15.27
N GLY A 96 -3.10 -0.25 -14.47
CA GLY A 96 -4.50 0.12 -14.65
C GLY A 96 -5.51 -1.02 -14.47
N LYS A 97 -5.07 -2.21 -14.05
CA LYS A 97 -5.87 -3.45 -14.00
C LYS A 97 -6.00 -4.02 -12.59
N TYR A 98 -4.98 -3.87 -11.76
CA TYR A 98 -4.91 -4.47 -10.44
C TYR A 98 -4.83 -3.39 -9.36
N LEU A 99 -5.57 -3.58 -8.26
CA LEU A 99 -5.30 -2.88 -7.01
C LEU A 99 -4.19 -3.62 -6.30
N ILE A 100 -3.14 -2.92 -5.92
CA ILE A 100 -2.07 -3.43 -5.07
C ILE A 100 -2.32 -2.94 -3.65
N THR A 101 -2.21 -3.85 -2.69
CA THR A 101 -2.33 -3.51 -1.27
C THR A 101 -1.12 -4.05 -0.51
N LEU A 102 -0.53 -3.17 0.29
CA LEU A 102 0.53 -3.50 1.23
C LEU A 102 -0.07 -3.54 2.63
N SER A 103 0.20 -4.60 3.37
CA SER A 103 -0.35 -4.80 4.71
C SER A 103 0.60 -5.52 5.66
N SER A 104 0.17 -5.59 6.93
CA SER A 104 0.91 -6.23 8.03
C SER A 104 2.33 -5.66 8.18
N GLU A 105 2.43 -4.34 8.27
CA GLU A 105 3.69 -3.59 8.43
C GLU A 105 4.69 -3.90 7.29
N GLY A 106 4.19 -3.91 6.06
CA GLY A 106 4.97 -4.16 4.86
C GLY A 106 5.43 -5.60 4.66
N SER A 107 4.80 -6.59 5.32
CA SER A 107 5.14 -8.02 5.12
C SER A 107 4.31 -8.71 4.06
N ILE A 108 3.12 -8.22 3.73
CA ILE A 108 2.24 -8.89 2.79
C ILE A 108 1.86 -7.93 1.67
N LEU A 109 2.12 -8.34 0.43
CA LEU A 109 1.72 -7.63 -0.77
C LEU A 109 0.68 -8.46 -1.52
N ARG A 110 -0.43 -7.84 -1.90
CA ARG A 110 -1.49 -8.51 -2.65
C ARG A 110 -1.88 -7.73 -3.88
N ALA A 111 -2.25 -8.45 -4.93
CA ALA A 111 -2.94 -7.89 -6.07
C ALA A 111 -4.38 -8.37 -6.12
N TRP A 112 -5.30 -7.43 -6.38
CA TRP A 112 -6.72 -7.68 -6.53
C TRP A 112 -7.15 -7.25 -7.92
N ASN A 113 -7.93 -8.09 -8.59
CA ASN A 113 -8.50 -7.75 -9.88
C ASN A 113 -9.56 -6.65 -9.71
N LEU A 114 -9.38 -5.50 -10.38
CA LEU A 114 -10.25 -4.34 -10.18
C LEU A 114 -11.73 -4.57 -10.52
N PRO A 115 -12.10 -5.30 -11.60
CA PRO A 115 -13.51 -5.47 -11.96
C PRO A 115 -14.35 -6.19 -10.90
N ASP A 116 -13.82 -7.26 -10.29
CA ASP A 116 -14.58 -8.21 -9.47
C ASP A 116 -14.05 -8.40 -8.03
N GLY A 117 -12.88 -7.84 -7.71
CA GLY A 117 -12.28 -7.94 -6.39
C GLY A 117 -11.56 -9.27 -6.13
N GLN A 118 -11.43 -10.16 -7.12
CA GLN A 118 -10.75 -11.43 -6.90
C GLN A 118 -9.26 -11.22 -6.58
N MET A 119 -8.75 -11.91 -5.56
CA MET A 119 -7.31 -11.93 -5.28
C MET A 119 -6.60 -12.64 -6.43
N TRP A 120 -5.64 -11.94 -7.04
CA TRP A 120 -4.88 -12.41 -8.19
C TRP A 120 -3.59 -13.12 -7.77
N TRP A 121 -2.85 -12.52 -6.85
CA TRP A 121 -1.70 -13.14 -6.18
C TRP A 121 -1.47 -12.49 -4.80
N GLU A 122 -0.73 -13.20 -3.97
CA GLU A 122 -0.25 -12.76 -2.66
C GLU A 122 1.24 -13.12 -2.54
N SER A 123 2.03 -12.20 -1.99
CA SER A 123 3.46 -12.33 -1.82
C SER A 123 3.88 -11.91 -0.42
N PHE A 124 4.79 -12.68 0.16
CA PHE A 124 5.31 -12.45 1.50
C PHE A 124 6.70 -11.82 1.41
N LEU A 125 6.84 -10.63 1.96
CA LEU A 125 8.08 -9.86 2.03
C LEU A 125 8.76 -10.16 3.36
N GLN A 126 10.01 -10.60 3.26
CA GLN A 126 10.87 -10.87 4.40
C GLN A 126 12.01 -9.85 4.45
N GLY A 127 12.39 -9.47 5.66
CA GLY A 127 13.47 -8.52 5.89
C GLY A 127 13.97 -8.55 7.34
N PRO A 128 15.08 -7.85 7.62
CA PRO A 128 15.81 -7.94 8.88
C PRO A 128 15.12 -7.28 10.08
N SER A 129 14.26 -6.28 9.86
CA SER A 129 13.70 -5.46 10.95
C SER A 129 12.23 -5.11 10.71
N ASN A 130 11.53 -4.57 11.70
CA ASN A 130 10.23 -3.92 11.47
C ASN A 130 10.51 -2.43 11.25
N SER A 131 10.17 -1.93 10.06
CA SER A 131 10.34 -0.52 9.68
C SER A 131 9.02 0.05 9.18
N LYS A 132 8.92 1.39 9.07
CA LYS A 132 7.82 2.02 8.33
C LYS A 132 7.76 1.41 6.93
N SER A 133 6.58 1.01 6.50
CA SER A 133 6.35 0.42 5.19
C SER A 133 5.95 1.49 4.18
N PHE A 134 6.36 1.31 2.93
CA PHE A 134 6.08 2.23 1.84
C PHE A 134 5.80 1.45 0.56
N LEU A 135 4.71 1.80 -0.11
CA LEU A 135 4.32 1.24 -1.41
C LEU A 135 4.54 2.30 -2.48
N PHE A 136 5.29 1.95 -3.52
CA PHE A 136 5.47 2.78 -4.71
C PHE A 136 5.20 1.95 -5.97
N VAL A 137 4.17 2.35 -6.72
CA VAL A 137 3.89 1.77 -8.03
C VAL A 137 4.36 2.76 -9.10
N PRO A 138 5.43 2.44 -9.86
CA PRO A 138 5.90 3.31 -10.92
C PRO A 138 4.80 3.56 -11.96
N THR A 139 4.53 4.83 -12.27
CA THR A 139 3.64 5.19 -13.37
C THR A 139 4.39 5.02 -14.70
N SER A 140 4.57 3.79 -15.16
CA SER A 140 5.10 3.54 -16.50
C SER A 140 3.95 3.64 -17.52
N LEU A 141 4.01 4.64 -18.39
CA LEU A 141 3.05 4.78 -19.50
C LEU A 141 3.33 3.80 -20.66
N LYS A 142 4.49 3.10 -20.62
CA LYS A 142 4.89 2.12 -21.62
C LYS A 142 4.61 0.72 -21.09
N VAL A 143 3.63 0.09 -21.70
CA VAL A 143 3.08 -1.25 -21.40
C VAL A 143 4.10 -2.39 -21.50
N ASP A 144 5.32 -2.14 -22.00
CA ASP A 144 6.11 -3.21 -22.60
C ASP A 144 7.43 -3.61 -21.90
N LYS A 145 7.96 -2.89 -20.90
CA LYS A 145 9.15 -3.38 -20.18
C LYS A 145 9.12 -3.05 -18.69
N ASP A 146 9.10 -4.14 -17.90
CA ASP A 146 9.31 -4.22 -16.46
C ASP A 146 8.21 -3.56 -15.62
N ASN A 147 7.02 -4.18 -15.59
CA ASN A 147 5.93 -3.86 -14.66
C ASN A 147 6.31 -4.31 -13.25
N THR A 148 7.22 -3.58 -12.62
CA THR A 148 7.74 -3.86 -11.28
C THR A 148 7.13 -2.88 -10.28
N ILE A 149 6.66 -3.41 -9.15
CA ILE A 149 6.22 -2.65 -7.99
C ILE A 149 7.41 -2.56 -7.03
N LEU A 150 7.66 -1.36 -6.49
CA LEU A 150 8.68 -1.15 -5.48
C LEU A 150 8.01 -1.07 -4.12
N VAL A 151 8.49 -1.88 -3.19
CA VAL A 151 7.97 -1.92 -1.83
C VAL A 151 9.13 -1.80 -0.88
N PHE A 152 9.05 -0.85 0.04
CA PHE A 152 9.92 -0.84 1.20
C PHE A 152 9.15 -1.45 2.37
N GLY A 153 9.69 -2.51 2.93
CA GLY A 153 9.05 -3.26 3.99
C GLY A 153 10.07 -4.12 4.70
N LYS A 154 9.87 -4.29 6.00
CA LYS A 154 10.76 -5.07 6.86
C LYS A 154 12.25 -4.68 6.80
N GLY A 155 12.58 -3.41 6.60
CA GLY A 155 13.96 -2.91 6.52
C GLY A 155 14.67 -3.13 5.18
N SER A 156 13.95 -3.59 4.15
CA SER A 156 14.51 -3.83 2.82
C SER A 156 13.67 -3.20 1.73
N LEU A 157 14.29 -2.89 0.59
CA LEU A 157 13.58 -2.55 -0.64
C LEU A 157 13.42 -3.80 -1.51
N HIS A 158 12.18 -4.13 -1.85
CA HIS A 158 11.82 -5.24 -2.72
C HIS A 158 11.26 -4.71 -4.04
N ALA A 159 11.70 -5.32 -5.13
CA ALA A 159 11.06 -5.21 -6.43
C ALA A 159 10.21 -6.45 -6.69
N VAL A 160 8.92 -6.24 -6.95
CA VAL A 160 7.96 -7.32 -7.13
C VAL A 160 7.30 -7.23 -8.49
N SER A 161 7.17 -8.35 -9.19
CA SER A 161 6.47 -8.42 -10.48
C SER A 161 4.98 -8.12 -10.29
N SER A 162 4.44 -7.13 -11.02
CA SER A 162 3.02 -6.78 -10.97
C SER A 162 2.11 -7.91 -11.47
N ILE A 163 2.63 -8.81 -12.31
CA ILE A 163 1.85 -9.85 -12.99
C ILE A 163 1.71 -11.09 -12.12
N HIS A 164 2.82 -11.53 -11.51
CA HIS A 164 2.91 -12.80 -10.81
C HIS A 164 3.10 -12.66 -9.29
N GLY A 165 3.52 -11.49 -8.82
CA GLY A 165 3.87 -11.30 -7.41
C GLY A 165 5.26 -11.81 -7.04
N ASP A 166 6.05 -12.31 -7.99
CA ASP A 166 7.39 -12.82 -7.71
C ASP A 166 8.35 -11.67 -7.35
N ILE A 167 9.19 -11.89 -6.34
CA ILE A 167 10.25 -10.94 -5.97
C ILE A 167 11.36 -11.04 -7.02
N VAL A 168 11.57 -9.96 -7.77
CA VAL A 168 12.58 -9.87 -8.83
C VAL A 168 13.97 -9.65 -8.24
N TRP A 169 14.08 -8.71 -7.31
CA TRP A 169 15.30 -8.43 -6.58
C TRP A 169 14.98 -7.80 -5.23
N LYS A 170 15.96 -7.83 -4.33
CA LYS A 170 15.88 -7.29 -2.98
C LYS A 170 17.18 -6.56 -2.66
N VAL A 171 17.07 -5.40 -2.03
CA VAL A 171 18.20 -4.62 -1.51
C VAL A 171 18.02 -4.44 -0.01
N ASP A 172 19.02 -4.88 0.74
CA ASP A 172 19.15 -4.61 2.17
C ASP A 172 20.04 -3.37 2.36
N PHE A 173 19.63 -2.48 3.28
CA PHE A 173 20.42 -1.30 3.61
C PHE A 173 21.39 -1.63 4.74
N PRO A 174 22.63 -1.10 4.71
CA PRO A 174 23.67 -1.44 5.68
C PRO A 174 23.36 -0.93 7.08
N ASP A 175 22.66 0.20 7.20
CA ASP A 175 22.32 0.81 8.48
C ASP A 175 20.95 0.31 8.97
N GLU A 176 20.94 -0.44 10.08
CA GLU A 176 19.71 -0.99 10.67
C GLU A 176 18.70 0.10 11.09
N SER A 177 19.17 1.33 11.31
CA SER A 177 18.35 2.50 11.65
C SER A 177 17.97 3.37 10.44
N PHE A 178 18.19 2.88 9.22
CA PHE A 178 17.80 3.60 8.01
C PHE A 178 16.28 3.54 7.81
N GLU A 179 15.63 4.68 7.97
CA GLU A 179 14.21 4.86 7.74
C GLU A 179 13.96 5.52 6.39
N VAL A 180 13.46 4.74 5.44
CA VAL A 180 13.05 5.26 4.12
C VAL A 180 11.84 6.18 4.29
N GLN A 181 11.99 7.39 3.76
CA GLN A 181 10.92 8.40 3.74
C GLN A 181 10.25 8.46 2.39
N GLU A 182 11.02 8.34 1.30
CA GLU A 182 10.50 8.46 -0.05
C GLU A 182 11.31 7.61 -1.03
N VAL A 183 10.60 7.04 -2.02
CA VAL A 183 11.20 6.35 -3.17
C VAL A 183 10.76 7.09 -4.42
N ILE A 184 11.73 7.58 -5.18
CA ILE A 184 11.51 8.40 -6.37
C ILE A 184 12.09 7.67 -7.57
N GLN A 185 11.28 7.53 -8.62
CA GLN A 185 11.73 7.06 -9.92
C GLN A 185 11.29 8.05 -10.99
N HIS A 186 12.26 8.63 -11.71
CA HIS A 186 11.94 9.50 -12.84
C HIS A 186 11.46 8.69 -14.05
N HIS A 187 10.51 9.24 -14.81
CA HIS A 187 9.96 8.64 -16.02
C HIS A 187 11.07 8.22 -17.00
N ASP A 188 11.03 6.98 -17.47
CA ASP A 188 12.00 6.34 -18.37
C ASP A 188 13.43 6.16 -17.82
N SER A 189 13.71 6.52 -16.56
CA SER A 189 15.01 6.28 -15.94
C SER A 189 15.11 4.88 -15.34
N ASN A 190 16.23 4.19 -15.58
CA ASN A 190 16.55 2.91 -14.92
C ASN A 190 17.14 3.13 -13.52
N VAL A 191 16.96 4.30 -12.92
CA VAL A 191 17.54 4.66 -11.62
C VAL A 191 16.41 4.99 -10.66
N ILE A 192 16.46 4.36 -9.49
CA ILE A 192 15.58 4.60 -8.35
C ILE A 192 16.40 5.37 -7.32
N TYR A 193 15.83 6.45 -6.81
CA TYR A 193 16.37 7.19 -5.69
C TYR A 193 15.60 6.79 -4.44
N VAL A 194 16.28 6.21 -3.47
CA VAL A 194 15.74 5.92 -2.15
C VAL A 194 16.29 6.94 -1.19
N VAL A 195 15.40 7.64 -0.52
CA VAL A 195 15.74 8.75 0.35
C VAL A 195 15.26 8.43 1.76
N GLY A 196 16.15 8.57 2.74
CA GLY A 196 15.81 8.27 4.12
C GLY A 196 16.75 8.92 5.13
N PHE A 197 16.43 8.68 6.40
CA PHE A 197 17.24 9.14 7.54
C PHE A 197 17.93 7.96 8.21
N VAL A 198 19.13 8.19 8.70
CA VAL A 198 19.83 7.27 9.61
C VAL A 198 19.82 7.95 10.99
N GLY A 199 18.97 7.44 11.89
CA GLY A 199 18.70 8.09 13.17
C GLY A 199 18.16 9.51 13.00
N SER A 200 18.62 10.46 13.83
CA SER A 200 18.13 11.85 13.81
C SER A 200 19.05 12.85 13.14
N SER A 201 20.31 12.50 12.82
CA SER A 201 21.34 13.47 12.43
C SER A 201 21.90 13.26 11.03
N GLN A 202 21.56 12.16 10.36
CA GLN A 202 22.11 11.83 9.06
C GLN A 202 21.00 11.54 8.05
N PHE A 203 21.20 12.04 6.84
CA PHE A 203 20.33 11.85 5.70
C PHE A 203 21.08 11.16 4.58
N ASP A 204 20.50 10.10 4.06
CA ASP A 204 21.13 9.22 3.08
C ASP A 204 20.26 9.08 1.84
N VAL A 205 20.93 9.13 0.69
CA VAL A 205 20.34 8.94 -0.63
C VAL A 205 21.04 7.80 -1.34
N TYR A 206 20.30 6.73 -1.61
CA TYR A 206 20.77 5.57 -2.36
C TYR A 206 20.24 5.64 -3.79
N GLN A 207 21.14 5.51 -4.76
CA GLN A 207 20.81 5.38 -6.18
C GLN A 207 20.93 3.91 -6.55
N ILE A 208 19.81 3.31 -6.93
CA ILE A 208 19.69 1.89 -7.20
C ILE A 208 19.27 1.69 -8.65
N ASN A 209 19.83 0.68 -9.31
CA ASN A 209 19.39 0.31 -10.64
C ASN A 209 18.05 -0.43 -10.60
N ALA A 210 17.06 0.09 -11.32
CA ALA A 210 15.68 -0.41 -11.30
C ALA A 210 15.53 -1.86 -11.80
N LYS A 211 16.47 -2.35 -12.62
CA LYS A 211 16.36 -3.67 -13.26
C LYS A 211 16.90 -4.80 -12.40
N ASN A 212 18.01 -4.58 -11.72
CA ASN A 212 18.74 -5.62 -11.00
C ASN A 212 18.90 -5.31 -9.50
N GLY A 213 18.50 -4.14 -9.02
CA GLY A 213 18.67 -3.74 -7.62
C GLY A 213 20.11 -3.38 -7.25
N GLU A 214 21.01 -3.23 -8.22
CA GLU A 214 22.41 -2.90 -7.93
C GLU A 214 22.55 -1.47 -7.39
N LEU A 215 23.28 -1.32 -6.28
CA LEU A 215 23.60 -0.02 -5.72
C LEU A 215 24.62 0.70 -6.63
N LEU A 216 24.17 1.78 -7.27
CA LEU A 216 24.99 2.58 -8.17
C LEU A 216 25.78 3.64 -7.42
N LYS A 217 25.14 4.30 -6.45
CA LYS A 217 25.75 5.38 -5.69
C LYS A 217 25.06 5.55 -4.34
N HIS A 218 25.81 5.95 -3.33
CA HIS A 218 25.32 6.35 -2.02
C HIS A 218 25.93 7.70 -1.67
N ASP A 219 25.06 8.66 -1.34
CA ASP A 219 25.45 9.98 -0.85
C ASP A 219 24.86 10.16 0.55
N SER A 220 25.68 10.60 1.51
CA SER A 220 25.26 10.90 2.87
C SER A 220 25.55 12.35 3.23
N ALA A 221 24.68 12.94 4.05
CA ALA A 221 24.83 14.28 4.58
C ALA A 221 24.45 14.31 6.06
N ALA A 222 25.38 14.79 6.90
CA ALA A 222 25.17 14.98 8.33
C ALA A 222 24.66 16.39 8.62
N PHE A 223 23.76 16.49 9.59
CA PHE A 223 23.15 17.74 10.04
C PHE A 223 23.24 17.85 11.56
N ASP A 224 23.92 18.88 12.04
CA ASP A 224 24.21 19.09 13.47
C ASP A 224 22.95 19.42 14.30
N GLY A 225 21.84 19.81 13.66
CA GLY A 225 20.61 20.28 14.31
C GLY A 225 19.56 19.20 14.58
N GLY A 226 19.77 17.97 14.12
CA GLY A 226 18.76 16.93 14.16
C GLY A 226 17.59 17.16 13.20
N PHE A 227 16.87 16.10 12.86
CA PHE A 227 15.69 16.12 11.99
C PHE A 227 14.43 15.79 12.79
N SER A 228 13.35 16.53 12.51
CA SER A 228 12.02 16.24 13.05
C SER A 228 10.97 16.64 12.02
N GLY A 229 10.39 15.65 11.35
CA GLY A 229 9.29 15.84 10.40
C GLY A 229 9.30 14.84 9.25
N GLU A 230 8.22 14.87 8.46
CA GLU A 230 8.11 14.09 7.23
C GLU A 230 8.80 14.81 6.06
N VAL A 231 9.45 14.03 5.19
CA VAL A 231 10.01 14.52 3.93
C VAL A 231 8.88 14.71 2.92
N SER A 232 8.85 15.85 2.24
CA SER A 232 7.87 16.13 1.19
C SER A 232 8.53 16.71 -0.05
N LEU A 233 8.05 16.23 -1.22
CA LEU A 233 8.45 16.70 -2.53
C LEU A 233 7.69 18.00 -2.84
N VAL A 234 8.40 19.13 -2.90
CA VAL A 234 7.79 20.46 -3.00
C VAL A 234 7.95 21.01 -4.42
N SER A 235 6.82 21.24 -5.11
CA SER A 235 6.80 21.95 -6.38
C SER A 235 7.28 23.40 -6.23
N LYS A 236 7.83 24.00 -7.31
CA LYS A 236 8.54 25.30 -7.33
C LYS A 236 7.82 26.50 -6.66
N SER A 237 6.52 26.41 -6.36
CA SER A 237 5.70 27.54 -5.89
C SER A 237 5.39 27.59 -4.39
N GLN A 238 5.87 26.63 -3.58
CA GLN A 238 5.64 26.66 -2.13
C GLN A 238 6.84 27.27 -1.38
N THR A 239 6.59 28.38 -0.69
CA THR A 239 7.52 28.99 0.26
C THR A 239 7.33 28.36 1.64
N CYS A 240 8.37 27.72 2.19
CA CYS A 240 8.38 27.24 3.57
C CYS A 240 8.76 28.37 4.55
N GLY A 241 8.17 28.35 5.74
CA GLY A 241 8.52 29.25 6.85
C GLY A 241 9.90 28.94 7.46
N ALA A 242 10.36 29.82 8.35
CA ALA A 242 11.64 29.68 9.06
C ALA A 242 11.72 28.33 9.81
N GLY A 243 12.84 27.61 9.67
CA GLY A 243 13.04 26.24 10.19
C GLY A 243 12.95 25.13 9.14
N CYS A 244 13.15 25.43 7.85
CA CYS A 244 13.09 24.42 6.80
C CYS A 244 14.44 24.30 6.07
N CYS A 245 15.08 23.14 6.16
CA CYS A 245 16.24 22.78 5.36
C CYS A 245 15.80 22.44 3.95
N LYS A 246 16.34 23.17 2.97
CA LYS A 246 16.05 22.96 1.55
C LYS A 246 17.16 22.11 0.94
N VAL A 247 16.84 20.87 0.56
CA VAL A 247 17.74 20.03 -0.22
C VAL A 247 17.29 20.13 -1.68
N ASN A 248 17.98 20.98 -2.44
CA ASN A 248 17.75 21.11 -3.89
C ASN A 248 18.49 20.00 -4.62
N PHE A 249 17.80 19.22 -5.43
CA PHE A 249 18.43 18.28 -6.34
C PHE A 249 18.64 19.00 -7.68
N VAL A 250 19.86 19.47 -7.93
CA VAL A 250 20.25 20.07 -9.22
C VAL A 250 21.01 19.05 -10.03
N ASN A 251 20.46 18.60 -11.16
CA ASN A 251 21.11 17.69 -12.12
C ASN A 251 21.74 16.42 -11.50
N ASN A 252 21.00 15.69 -10.65
CA ASN A 252 21.46 14.41 -10.07
C ASN A 252 22.79 14.50 -9.29
N LYS A 253 23.15 15.68 -8.78
CA LYS A 253 24.28 15.87 -7.85
C LYS A 253 23.85 16.74 -6.67
N PHE A 254 24.40 16.43 -5.50
CA PHE A 254 24.32 17.30 -4.32
C PHE A 254 24.83 18.70 -4.70
N PRO A 255 24.12 19.78 -4.38
CA PRO A 255 24.67 21.11 -4.57
C PRO A 255 25.71 21.35 -3.47
N GLU A 256 26.99 21.34 -3.85
CA GLU A 256 27.94 22.20 -3.14
C GLU A 256 27.38 23.62 -3.16
N ARG A 257 27.25 24.23 -1.98
CA ARG A 257 26.86 25.63 -1.73
C ARG A 257 26.97 26.51 -2.97
N ARG A 258 25.91 26.59 -3.77
CA ARG A 258 25.68 27.68 -4.70
C ARG A 258 24.22 27.72 -5.11
N ASN A 259 23.63 28.88 -4.86
CA ASN A 259 22.29 29.26 -5.29
C ASN A 259 22.18 29.10 -6.82
N GLN A 260 21.39 28.13 -7.30
CA GLN A 260 20.45 28.30 -8.44
C GLN A 260 19.71 26.99 -8.81
N LEU A 261 18.37 27.08 -8.77
CA LEU A 261 17.30 26.45 -9.58
C LEU A 261 17.42 24.97 -10.07
N SER A 262 16.84 24.02 -9.30
CA SER A 262 15.85 23.00 -9.74
C SER A 262 15.48 22.02 -8.59
N GLU A 263 14.26 21.45 -8.68
CA GLU A 263 13.50 20.50 -7.82
C GLU A 263 13.87 20.36 -6.33
N ASN A 264 12.88 20.67 -5.48
CA ASN A 264 13.06 20.90 -4.04
C ASN A 264 12.55 19.71 -3.22
N ILE A 265 13.40 19.10 -2.40
CA ILE A 265 12.99 18.30 -1.24
C ILE A 265 13.23 19.15 0.00
N HIS A 266 12.20 19.34 0.82
CA HIS A 266 12.27 20.18 2.00
C HIS A 266 12.12 19.31 3.26
N ILE A 267 13.08 19.42 4.18
CA ILE A 267 13.09 18.74 5.48
C ILE A 267 12.86 19.81 6.56
N ARG A 268 11.87 19.64 7.43
CA ARG A 268 11.70 20.52 8.59
C ARG A 268 12.80 20.22 9.62
N SER A 269 13.51 21.25 10.05
CA SER A 269 14.42 21.21 11.19
C SER A 269 13.79 22.01 12.33
N SER A 270 13.83 21.48 13.55
CA SER A 270 13.48 22.24 14.76
C SER A 270 14.45 23.39 15.02
#